data_AF-B7FJ46-F1
#
_entry.id   AF-B7FJ46-F1
#
_cell.length_a   1.000
_cell.length_b   1.000
_cell.length_c   1.000
_cell.angle_alpha   90.00
_cell.angle_beta   90.00
_cell.angle_gamma   90.00
#
_symmetry.space_group_name_H-M   'P 1'
#
loop_
_entity.id
_entity.type
_entity.pdbx_description
1 polymer ?
#
loop_
_entity_poly.entity_id
_entity_poly.type
_entity_poly.pdbx_seq_one_letter_code
_entity_poly.pdbx_strand_id
1 'polypeptide(L)'
;MAQKEPIIIRDKTQMRNWSRTMRSQSKLIALVPTMGYLHQGHLSLITQAHKHANLIVVSIYVNPGQFSPNEDLSTYPSDFQGDLKKLINVPGGLATSSRNVHLSLEEREKALSISKSLTTAKSAAEDGQVDCEKLRNLVIQCITEAGGRIDYAEIVDQQSLEKVKFIKGPVCVLHCCIFLGKVRLIDNMEINL
;
A
#
# COMPACT_ATOMS: atom_id res chain seq x y z
N MET A 1 -28.60 -10.67 -10.39
CA MET A 1 -28.77 -9.22 -10.16
C MET A 1 -27.92 -8.51 -11.20
N ALA A 2 -28.47 -7.57 -11.98
CA ALA A 2 -27.74 -6.90 -13.06
C ALA A 2 -26.51 -6.19 -12.50
N GLN A 3 -25.32 -6.50 -13.05
CA GLN A 3 -24.07 -5.84 -12.71
C GLN A 3 -24.22 -4.37 -13.13
N LYS A 4 -24.39 -3.47 -12.16
CA LYS A 4 -24.59 -2.05 -12.44
C LYS A 4 -23.24 -1.46 -12.79
N GLU A 5 -23.06 -1.02 -14.03
CA GLU A 5 -21.81 -0.40 -14.47
C GLU A 5 -21.48 0.82 -13.60
N PRO A 6 -20.19 1.04 -13.25
CA PRO A 6 -19.77 2.17 -12.46
C PRO A 6 -19.99 3.48 -13.23
N ILE A 7 -20.44 4.52 -12.52
CA ILE A 7 -20.53 5.87 -13.09
C ILE A 7 -19.11 6.44 -13.20
N ILE A 8 -18.70 6.81 -14.41
CA ILE A 8 -17.40 7.42 -14.65
C ILE A 8 -17.54 8.94 -14.68
N ILE A 9 -16.86 9.63 -13.77
CA ILE A 9 -16.85 11.09 -13.68
C ILE A 9 -15.41 11.58 -13.91
N ARG A 10 -15.20 12.41 -14.93
CA ARG A 10 -13.87 12.96 -15.30
C ARG A 10 -13.69 14.43 -14.94
N ASP A 11 -14.78 15.13 -14.66
CA ASP A 11 -14.77 16.55 -14.37
C ASP A 11 -15.06 16.84 -12.88
N LYS A 12 -14.32 17.81 -12.33
CA LYS A 12 -14.43 18.20 -10.91
C LYS A 12 -15.80 18.81 -10.58
N THR A 13 -16.42 19.52 -11.52
CA THR A 13 -17.73 20.15 -11.34
C THR A 13 -18.82 19.08 -11.31
N GLN A 14 -18.74 18.11 -12.23
CA GLN A 14 -19.61 16.93 -12.21
C GLN A 14 -19.50 16.14 -10.90
N MET A 15 -18.27 15.89 -10.42
CA MET A 15 -18.06 15.17 -9.15
C MET A 15 -18.63 15.94 -7.95
N ARG A 16 -18.45 17.27 -7.94
CA ARG A 16 -19.00 18.16 -6.91
C ARG A 16 -20.52 18.18 -6.92
N ASN A 17 -21.14 18.25 -8.08
CA ASN A 17 -22.59 18.24 -8.22
C ASN A 17 -23.16 16.88 -7.78
N TRP A 18 -22.58 15.77 -8.27
CA TRP A 18 -23.00 14.42 -7.91
C TRP A 18 -22.90 14.16 -6.40
N SER A 19 -21.76 14.49 -5.78
CA SER A 19 -21.55 14.27 -4.34
C SER A 19 -22.51 15.10 -3.48
N ARG A 20 -22.79 16.35 -3.86
CA ARG A 20 -23.79 17.20 -3.18
C ARG A 20 -25.19 16.60 -3.28
N THR A 21 -25.58 16.12 -4.47
CA THR A 21 -26.88 15.47 -4.68
C THR A 21 -27.00 14.17 -3.87
N MET A 22 -25.97 13.35 -3.82
CA MET A 22 -26.01 12.11 -3.03
C MET A 22 -26.05 12.39 -1.53
N ARG A 23 -25.31 13.41 -1.07
CA ARG A 23 -25.35 13.84 0.34
C ARG A 23 -26.70 14.45 0.73
N SER A 24 -27.36 15.22 -0.15
CA SER A 24 -28.70 15.74 0.14
C SER A 24 -29.75 14.64 0.24
N GLN A 25 -29.50 13.48 -0.36
CA GLN A 25 -30.29 12.25 -0.21
C GLN A 25 -29.86 11.38 0.99
N SER A 26 -29.09 11.94 1.93
CA SER A 26 -28.58 11.25 3.12
C SER A 26 -27.78 9.97 2.82
N LYS A 27 -27.14 9.89 1.64
CA LYS A 27 -26.25 8.77 1.31
C LYS A 27 -24.88 8.98 1.94
N LEU A 28 -24.36 7.94 2.58
CA LEU A 28 -22.97 7.89 3.02
C LEU A 28 -22.08 7.53 1.83
N ILE A 29 -21.03 8.33 1.64
CA ILE A 29 -20.06 8.18 0.55
C ILE A 29 -18.71 7.86 1.17
N ALA A 30 -18.09 6.74 0.79
CA ALA A 30 -16.70 6.44 1.10
C ALA A 30 -15.83 6.71 -0.12
N LEU A 31 -14.65 7.31 0.11
CA LEU A 31 -13.65 7.58 -0.92
C LEU A 31 -12.47 6.65 -0.72
N VAL A 32 -12.08 5.95 -1.79
CA VAL A 32 -10.82 5.20 -1.87
C VAL A 32 -9.93 5.90 -2.89
N PRO A 33 -8.98 6.75 -2.45
CA PRO A 33 -8.09 7.44 -3.37
C PRO A 33 -7.00 6.49 -3.89
N THR A 34 -6.80 6.45 -5.20
CA THR A 34 -5.78 5.62 -5.86
C THR A 34 -5.07 6.39 -6.97
N MET A 35 -3.89 5.90 -7.37
CA MET A 35 -3.20 6.35 -8.58
C MET A 35 -3.49 5.46 -9.80
N GLY A 36 -4.49 4.58 -9.71
CA GLY A 36 -4.78 3.57 -10.73
C GLY A 36 -3.86 2.35 -10.65
N TYR A 37 -3.93 1.53 -11.68
CA TYR A 37 -3.25 0.24 -11.76
C TYR A 37 -3.56 -0.64 -10.54
N LEU A 38 -4.87 -0.84 -10.36
CA LEU A 38 -5.49 -1.44 -9.21
C LEU A 38 -5.06 -2.89 -9.05
N HIS A 39 -5.05 -3.31 -7.80
CA HIS A 39 -4.56 -4.59 -7.36
C HIS A 39 -5.30 -4.99 -6.09
N GLN A 40 -5.11 -6.20 -5.62
CA GLN A 40 -5.89 -6.78 -4.53
C GLN A 40 -5.85 -5.97 -3.21
N GLY A 41 -4.76 -5.25 -2.93
CA GLY A 41 -4.69 -4.27 -1.84
C GLY A 41 -5.63 -3.07 -1.98
N HIS A 42 -5.80 -2.52 -3.18
CA HIS A 42 -6.82 -1.49 -3.42
C HIS A 42 -8.22 -2.08 -3.28
N LEU A 43 -8.44 -3.31 -3.76
CA LEU A 43 -9.74 -3.97 -3.69
C LEU A 43 -10.15 -4.32 -2.24
N SER A 44 -9.20 -4.60 -1.34
CA SER A 44 -9.51 -4.79 0.08
C SER A 44 -9.97 -3.50 0.75
N LEU A 45 -9.39 -2.34 0.41
CA LEU A 45 -9.85 -1.03 0.87
C LEU A 45 -11.28 -0.73 0.39
N ILE A 46 -11.58 -1.04 -0.87
CA ILE A 46 -12.94 -0.91 -1.43
C ILE A 46 -13.92 -1.82 -0.70
N THR A 47 -13.53 -3.08 -0.47
CA THR A 47 -14.32 -4.06 0.30
C THR A 47 -14.61 -3.55 1.72
N GLN A 48 -13.61 -2.95 2.38
CA GLN A 48 -13.80 -2.37 3.70
C GLN A 48 -14.69 -1.12 3.65
N ALA A 49 -14.53 -0.27 2.64
CA ALA A 49 -15.35 0.93 2.44
C ALA A 49 -16.85 0.59 2.28
N HIS A 50 -17.19 -0.54 1.66
CA HIS A 50 -18.57 -1.04 1.57
C HIS A 50 -19.23 -1.31 2.93
N LYS A 51 -18.46 -1.53 4.00
CA LYS A 51 -19.01 -1.71 5.35
C LYS A 51 -19.42 -0.40 6.01
N HIS A 52 -18.89 0.73 5.53
CA HIS A 52 -19.03 2.05 6.17
C HIS A 52 -19.88 3.03 5.35
N ALA A 53 -20.18 2.72 4.09
CA ALA A 53 -20.91 3.60 3.19
C ALA A 53 -21.74 2.86 2.15
N ASN A 54 -22.82 3.49 1.69
CA ASN A 54 -23.70 2.93 0.66
C ASN A 54 -23.24 3.29 -0.75
N LEU A 55 -22.41 4.33 -0.90
CA LEU A 55 -21.81 4.75 -2.15
C LEU A 55 -20.30 4.74 -2.02
N ILE A 56 -19.62 4.10 -2.96
CA ILE A 56 -18.17 4.07 -3.01
C ILE A 56 -17.70 4.89 -4.20
N VAL A 57 -16.76 5.79 -3.95
CA VAL A 57 -16.04 6.56 -4.97
C VAL A 57 -14.60 6.09 -4.95
N VAL A 58 -14.10 5.67 -6.11
CA VAL A 58 -12.68 5.37 -6.30
C VAL A 58 -12.11 6.44 -7.22
N SER A 59 -11.11 7.18 -6.76
CA SER A 59 -10.38 8.10 -7.65
C SER A 59 -9.21 7.37 -8.27
N ILE A 60 -9.03 7.52 -9.59
CA ILE A 60 -7.86 7.04 -10.32
C ILE A 60 -7.16 8.29 -10.88
N TYR A 61 -6.10 8.72 -10.21
CA TYR A 61 -5.34 9.90 -10.61
C TYR A 61 -3.88 9.74 -10.21
N VAL A 62 -2.99 9.58 -11.19
CA VAL A 62 -1.54 9.65 -10.97
C VAL A 62 -1.20 11.11 -10.68
N ASN A 63 -0.79 11.41 -9.44
CA ASN A 63 -0.52 12.78 -9.01
C ASN A 63 0.95 13.15 -9.30
N PRO A 64 1.25 14.01 -10.30
CA PRO A 64 2.63 14.33 -10.65
C PRO A 64 3.41 14.98 -9.50
N GLY A 65 2.73 15.72 -8.61
CA GLY A 65 3.37 16.38 -7.48
C GLY A 65 3.89 15.43 -6.39
N GLN A 66 3.56 14.12 -6.47
CA GLN A 66 4.09 13.08 -5.58
C GLN A 66 5.34 12.39 -6.13
N PHE A 67 5.79 12.77 -7.34
CA PHE A 67 6.99 12.23 -7.97
C PHE A 67 8.10 13.27 -7.95
N SER A 68 9.28 12.86 -7.51
CA SER A 68 10.50 13.65 -7.67
C SER A 68 10.92 13.72 -9.15
N PRO A 69 11.72 14.72 -9.59
CA PRO A 69 12.13 14.84 -11.00
C PRO A 69 12.84 13.61 -11.58
N ASN A 70 13.46 12.79 -10.73
CA ASN A 70 14.17 11.56 -11.09
C ASN A 70 13.35 10.28 -10.82
N GLU A 71 12.07 10.39 -10.45
CA GLU A 71 11.20 9.24 -10.19
C GLU A 71 10.37 8.83 -11.40
N ASP A 72 9.81 7.63 -11.32
CA ASP A 72 9.16 6.85 -12.37
C ASP A 72 7.77 7.40 -12.83
N LEU A 73 7.57 8.72 -12.91
CA LEU A 73 6.29 9.27 -13.39
C LEU A 73 6.00 8.84 -14.84
N SER A 74 7.02 8.86 -15.70
CA SER A 74 6.89 8.51 -17.12
C SER A 74 6.66 7.01 -17.35
N THR A 75 7.06 6.17 -16.39
CA THR A 75 6.96 4.71 -16.43
C THR A 75 5.85 4.18 -15.53
N TYR A 76 5.13 5.05 -14.82
CA TYR A 76 4.07 4.65 -13.90
C TYR A 76 3.00 3.83 -14.62
N PRO A 77 2.65 2.64 -14.14
CA PRO A 77 1.79 1.73 -14.88
C PRO A 77 0.37 2.30 -14.90
N SER A 78 -0.29 2.22 -16.04
CA SER A 78 -1.67 2.67 -16.20
C SER A 78 -2.46 1.73 -17.09
N ASP A 79 -3.61 1.28 -16.60
CA ASP A 79 -4.56 0.44 -17.34
C ASP A 79 -5.97 0.71 -16.84
N PHE A 80 -6.57 1.78 -17.36
CA PHE A 80 -7.90 2.21 -16.93
C PHE A 80 -8.98 1.13 -17.20
N GLN A 81 -8.86 0.38 -18.30
CA GLN A 81 -9.84 -0.68 -18.61
C GLN A 81 -9.69 -1.87 -17.66
N GLY A 82 -8.45 -2.29 -17.36
CA GLY A 82 -8.19 -3.32 -16.36
C GLY A 82 -8.65 -2.91 -14.97
N ASP A 83 -8.47 -1.63 -14.60
CA ASP A 83 -8.96 -1.07 -13.35
C ASP A 83 -10.48 -1.14 -13.25
N LEU A 84 -11.20 -0.68 -14.29
CA LEU A 84 -12.66 -0.78 -14.35
C LEU A 84 -13.15 -2.23 -14.23
N LYS A 85 -12.51 -3.17 -14.94
CA LYS A 85 -12.85 -4.60 -14.85
C LYS A 85 -12.67 -5.14 -13.44
N LYS A 86 -11.61 -4.76 -12.73
CA LYS A 86 -11.37 -5.16 -11.34
C LYS A 86 -12.42 -4.56 -10.41
N LEU A 87 -12.75 -3.28 -10.58
CA LEU A 87 -13.78 -2.59 -9.79
C LEU A 87 -15.18 -3.21 -9.93
N ILE A 88 -15.52 -3.68 -11.14
CA ILE A 88 -16.79 -4.38 -11.40
C ILE A 88 -16.82 -5.78 -10.72
N ASN A 89 -15.66 -6.40 -10.54
CA ASN A 89 -15.51 -7.78 -10.09
C ASN A 89 -14.92 -7.91 -8.68
N VAL A 90 -15.14 -6.95 -7.77
CA VAL A 90 -14.58 -7.02 -6.40
C VAL A 90 -15.38 -8.00 -5.52
N PRO A 91 -14.80 -9.16 -5.19
CA PRO A 91 -14.87 -9.68 -3.82
C PRO A 91 -13.48 -10.11 -3.27
N GLY A 92 -13.03 -9.45 -2.19
CA GLY A 92 -12.23 -10.00 -1.08
C GLY A 92 -10.80 -10.59 -1.27
N GLY A 93 -9.77 -9.74 -1.41
CA GLY A 93 -8.54 -9.77 -0.57
C GLY A 93 -7.19 -10.29 -1.12
N LEU A 94 -6.14 -9.43 -1.10
CA LEU A 94 -4.75 -9.57 -0.57
C LEU A 94 -3.84 -8.37 -1.00
N ALA A 95 -3.05 -7.74 -0.13
CA ALA A 95 -2.27 -6.53 -0.44
C ALA A 95 -1.20 -6.70 -1.55
N THR A 96 -1.05 -5.74 -2.49
CA THR A 96 -0.22 -5.91 -3.73
C THR A 96 0.20 -4.60 -4.44
N SER A 97 1.19 -3.80 -4.04
CA SER A 97 1.53 -2.50 -4.72
C SER A 97 1.55 -2.45 -6.28
N SER A 98 1.07 -1.36 -6.90
CA SER A 98 1.06 -1.14 -8.37
C SER A 98 2.46 -1.18 -9.01
N ARG A 99 3.49 -0.78 -8.26
CA ARG A 99 4.90 -0.82 -8.69
C ARG A 99 5.44 -2.24 -8.90
N ASN A 100 4.79 -3.26 -8.35
CA ASN A 100 5.23 -4.65 -8.45
C ASN A 100 5.13 -5.21 -9.87
N VAL A 101 4.46 -4.52 -10.80
CA VAL A 101 4.39 -4.97 -12.20
C VAL A 101 5.68 -4.77 -12.97
N HIS A 102 6.53 -3.84 -12.53
CA HIS A 102 7.86 -3.65 -13.13
C HIS A 102 8.85 -4.72 -12.70
N LEU A 103 8.48 -5.59 -11.74
CA LEU A 103 9.31 -6.71 -11.31
C LEU A 103 9.19 -7.84 -12.34
N SER A 104 10.34 -8.33 -12.82
CA SER A 104 10.48 -9.61 -13.51
C SER A 104 10.04 -10.79 -12.61
N LEU A 105 9.87 -11.98 -13.20
CA LEU A 105 9.48 -13.17 -12.43
C LEU A 105 10.49 -13.50 -11.31
N GLU A 106 11.79 -13.33 -11.56
CA GLU A 106 12.85 -13.51 -10.57
C GLU A 106 12.81 -12.43 -9.48
N GLU A 107 12.56 -11.17 -9.86
CA GLU A 107 12.44 -10.06 -8.90
C GLU A 107 11.16 -10.17 -8.04
N ARG A 108 10.09 -10.82 -8.54
CA ARG A 108 8.89 -11.10 -7.75
C ARG A 108 9.14 -12.11 -6.63
N GLU A 109 9.91 -13.15 -6.90
CA GLU A 109 10.33 -14.09 -5.85
C GLU A 109 11.23 -13.40 -4.81
N LYS A 110 12.12 -12.50 -5.26
CA LYS A 110 12.93 -11.66 -4.38
C LYS A 110 12.11 -10.63 -3.61
N ALA A 111 11.01 -10.12 -4.15
CA ALA A 111 10.13 -9.17 -3.45
C ALA A 111 9.48 -9.78 -2.20
N LEU A 112 9.29 -11.10 -2.16
CA LEU A 112 8.85 -11.81 -0.96
C LEU A 112 9.86 -11.71 0.19
N SER A 113 11.14 -11.42 -0.09
CA SER A 113 12.16 -11.22 0.95
C SER A 113 11.85 -10.07 1.89
N ILE A 114 11.12 -9.03 1.43
CA ILE A 114 10.71 -7.90 2.29
C ILE A 114 9.69 -8.38 3.32
N SER A 115 8.62 -9.02 2.87
CA SER A 115 7.59 -9.53 3.77
C SER A 115 8.17 -10.58 4.73
N LYS A 116 9.06 -11.46 4.24
CA LYS A 116 9.79 -12.42 5.07
C LYS A 116 10.69 -11.73 6.10
N SER A 117 11.48 -10.73 5.71
CA SER A 117 12.40 -10.04 6.62
C SER A 117 11.67 -9.28 7.72
N LEU A 118 10.56 -8.61 7.38
CA LEU A 118 9.67 -7.99 8.35
C LEU A 118 9.10 -9.05 9.31
N THR A 119 8.62 -10.19 8.78
CA THR A 119 8.02 -11.27 9.59
C THR A 119 9.03 -11.84 10.57
N THR A 120 10.26 -12.09 10.12
CA THR A 120 11.36 -12.53 10.98
C THR A 120 11.65 -11.53 12.09
N ALA A 121 11.66 -10.23 11.79
CA ALA A 121 11.88 -9.19 12.80
C ALA A 121 10.74 -9.13 13.82
N LYS A 122 9.48 -9.29 13.38
CA LYS A 122 8.33 -9.37 14.28
C LYS A 122 8.41 -10.58 15.19
N SER A 123 8.68 -11.78 14.66
CA SER A 123 8.81 -12.99 15.47
C SER A 123 9.96 -12.87 16.47
N ALA A 124 11.11 -12.32 16.07
CA ALA A 124 12.21 -12.08 17.00
C ALA A 124 11.82 -11.12 18.13
N ALA A 125 10.99 -10.10 17.84
CA ALA A 125 10.47 -9.20 18.85
C ALA A 125 9.50 -9.90 19.81
N GLU A 126 8.58 -10.71 19.28
CA GLU A 126 7.66 -11.54 20.06
C GLU A 126 8.41 -12.55 20.96
N ASP A 127 9.56 -13.04 20.51
CA ASP A 127 10.47 -13.91 21.27
C ASP A 127 11.31 -13.15 22.34
N GLY A 128 11.08 -11.85 22.51
CA GLY A 128 11.69 -11.02 23.56
C GLY A 128 12.83 -10.12 23.10
N GLN A 129 13.14 -10.05 21.80
CA GLN A 129 14.12 -9.09 21.29
C GLN A 129 13.52 -7.68 21.21
N VAL A 130 13.83 -6.84 22.19
CA VAL A 130 13.36 -5.45 22.22
C VAL A 130 14.35 -4.45 21.60
N ASP A 131 15.59 -4.88 21.30
CA ASP A 131 16.63 -4.01 20.74
C ASP A 131 16.40 -3.76 19.25
N CYS A 132 16.08 -2.51 18.91
CA CYS A 132 15.72 -2.12 17.55
C CYS A 132 16.91 -2.21 16.58
N GLU A 133 18.15 -2.06 17.04
CA GLU A 133 19.35 -2.22 16.21
C GLU A 133 19.49 -3.67 15.75
N LYS A 134 19.25 -4.63 16.65
CA LYS A 134 19.33 -6.06 16.34
C LYS A 134 18.24 -6.48 15.37
N LEU A 135 17.00 -6.03 15.60
CA LEU A 135 15.88 -6.29 14.69
C LEU A 135 16.14 -5.71 13.30
N ARG A 136 16.66 -4.48 13.23
CA ARG A 136 17.05 -3.87 11.95
C ARG A 136 18.14 -4.67 11.24
N ASN A 137 19.15 -5.15 11.97
CA ASN A 137 20.24 -5.93 11.38
C ASN A 137 19.74 -7.26 10.80
N LEU A 138 18.76 -7.92 11.44
CA LEU A 138 18.12 -9.11 10.87
C LEU A 138 17.43 -8.80 9.55
N VAL A 139 16.67 -7.70 9.49
CA VAL A 139 16.01 -7.25 8.26
C VAL A 139 17.03 -6.98 7.17
N ILE A 140 18.11 -6.27 7.52
CA ILE A 140 19.18 -5.91 6.59
C ILE A 140 19.84 -7.15 6.00
N GLN A 141 20.14 -8.12 6.85
CA GLN A 141 20.77 -9.37 6.45
C GLN A 141 19.87 -10.15 5.48
N CYS A 142 18.60 -10.37 5.82
CA CYS A 142 17.67 -11.12 4.97
C CYS A 142 17.50 -10.49 3.58
N ILE A 143 17.44 -9.16 3.50
CA ILE A 143 17.30 -8.45 2.21
C ILE A 143 18.59 -8.52 1.39
N THR A 144 19.74 -8.38 2.05
CA THR A 144 21.06 -8.46 1.39
C THR A 144 21.29 -9.85 0.81
N GLU A 145 20.94 -10.91 1.55
CA GLU A 145 21.00 -12.30 1.08
C GLU A 145 20.07 -12.56 -0.11
N ALA A 146 18.93 -11.87 -0.18
CA ALA A 146 18.01 -11.94 -1.32
C ALA A 146 18.46 -11.11 -2.55
N GLY A 147 19.60 -10.40 -2.45
CA GLY A 147 20.13 -9.54 -3.50
C GLY A 147 19.42 -8.19 -3.63
N GLY A 148 18.69 -7.76 -2.59
CA GLY A 148 18.09 -6.42 -2.54
C GLY A 148 19.04 -5.37 -1.97
N ARG A 149 18.92 -4.13 -2.46
CA ARG A 149 19.65 -2.98 -1.92
C ARG A 149 18.74 -2.18 -1.01
N ILE A 150 19.14 -1.97 0.24
CA ILE A 150 18.33 -1.22 1.22
C ILE A 150 18.51 0.28 1.02
N ASP A 151 17.40 1.01 1.05
CA ASP A 151 17.34 2.47 1.09
C ASP A 151 17.33 2.92 2.56
N TYR A 152 16.36 2.41 3.33
CA TYR A 152 16.30 2.57 4.78
C TYR A 152 15.49 1.44 5.43
N ALA A 153 15.79 1.14 6.68
CA ALA A 153 15.00 0.26 7.54
C ALA A 153 14.95 0.88 8.93
N GLU A 154 13.77 1.23 9.43
CA GLU A 154 13.62 2.00 10.67
C GLU A 154 12.47 1.44 11.52
N ILE A 155 12.70 1.36 12.83
CA ILE A 155 11.66 1.06 13.81
C ILE A 155 11.30 2.36 14.50
N VAL A 156 10.02 2.70 14.43
CA VAL A 156 9.49 3.96 14.95
C VAL A 156 8.29 3.72 15.84
N ASP A 157 7.99 4.69 16.70
CA ASP A 157 6.71 4.75 17.40
C ASP A 157 5.56 5.00 16.39
N GLN A 158 4.43 4.31 16.55
CA GLN A 158 3.31 4.39 15.61
C GLN A 158 2.67 5.80 15.55
N GLN A 159 2.72 6.56 16.64
CA GLN A 159 2.08 7.87 16.72
C GLN A 159 3.05 9.00 16.36
N SER A 160 4.25 9.00 16.93
CA SER A 160 5.22 10.09 16.71
C SER A 160 6.05 9.90 15.44
N LEU A 161 6.16 8.67 14.93
CA LEU A 161 7.09 8.28 13.86
C LEU A 161 8.57 8.57 14.19
N GLU A 162 8.89 8.75 15.47
CA GLU A 162 10.26 8.94 15.93
C GLU A 162 10.97 7.60 16.12
N LYS A 163 12.27 7.58 15.84
CA LYS A 163 13.11 6.39 15.98
C LYS A 163 13.18 5.94 17.43
N VAL A 164 12.91 4.66 17.65
CA VAL A 164 13.03 4.04 18.97
C VAL A 164 14.28 3.16 19.04
N LYS A 165 14.99 3.20 20.16
CA LYS A 165 16.13 2.30 20.43
C LYS A 165 15.68 0.96 20.97
N PHE A 166 14.61 0.98 21.76
CA PHE A 166 14.04 -0.20 22.39
C PHE A 166 12.53 -0.17 22.22
N ILE A 167 11.93 -1.32 21.94
CA ILE A 167 10.47 -1.48 21.92
C ILE A 167 9.98 -1.39 23.37
N LYS A 168 9.27 -0.31 23.70
CA LYS A 168 8.79 -0.01 25.06
C LYS A 168 7.28 -0.08 25.21
N GLY A 169 6.56 -0.27 24.11
CA GLY A 169 5.11 -0.21 24.09
C GLY A 169 4.51 -1.18 23.09
N PRO A 170 3.18 -1.34 23.14
CA PRO A 170 2.48 -2.43 22.44
C PRO A 170 2.34 -2.19 20.94
N VAL A 171 2.86 -1.10 20.36
CA VAL A 171 2.83 -0.89 18.91
C VAL A 171 4.03 -0.06 18.43
N CYS A 172 5.00 -0.73 17.81
CA CYS A 172 6.06 -0.10 17.02
C CYS A 172 5.91 -0.48 15.56
N VAL A 173 6.26 0.42 14.64
CA VAL A 173 6.19 0.16 13.20
C VAL A 173 7.59 0.03 12.63
N LEU A 174 7.88 -1.13 12.07
CA LEU A 174 9.08 -1.35 11.27
C LEU A 174 8.76 -1.00 9.82
N HIS A 175 9.44 0.00 9.29
CA HIS A 175 9.35 0.41 7.89
C HIS A 175 10.61 -0.02 7.16
N CYS A 176 10.44 -0.60 5.98
CA CYS A 176 11.55 -0.98 5.12
C CYS A 176 11.34 -0.45 3.71
N CYS A 177 12.36 0.19 3.16
CA CYS A 177 12.43 0.58 1.76
C CYS A 177 13.64 -0.07 1.11
N ILE A 178 13.41 -0.78 0.01
CA ILE A 178 14.45 -1.48 -0.73
C ILE A 178 14.33 -1.21 -2.23
N PHE A 179 15.44 -1.39 -2.91
CA PHE A 179 15.53 -1.46 -4.36
C PHE A 179 15.75 -2.91 -4.78
N LEU A 180 14.87 -3.41 -5.64
CA LEU A 180 15.08 -4.64 -6.43
C LEU A 180 15.24 -4.22 -7.88
N GLY A 181 16.46 -4.34 -8.40
CA GLY A 181 16.80 -3.78 -9.70
C GLY A 181 16.57 -2.26 -9.71
N LYS A 182 15.61 -1.81 -10.55
CA LYS A 182 15.19 -0.40 -10.63
C LYS A 182 13.95 -0.07 -9.79
N VAL A 183 13.25 -1.08 -9.26
CA VAL A 183 11.97 -0.89 -8.57
C VAL A 183 12.20 -0.60 -7.10
N ARG A 184 11.67 0.53 -6.63
CA ARG A 184 11.67 0.92 -5.22
C ARG A 184 10.42 0.41 -4.52
N LEU A 185 10.60 -0.56 -3.64
CA LEU A 185 9.55 -1.19 -2.85
C LEU A 185 9.58 -0.66 -1.42
N ILE A 186 8.41 -0.44 -0.86
CA ILE A 186 8.21 -0.08 0.55
C ILE A 186 7.28 -1.09 1.17
N ASP A 187 7.54 -1.44 2.42
CA ASP A 187 6.64 -2.25 3.22
C ASP A 187 6.79 -1.85 4.69
N ASN A 188 5.76 -2.13 5.48
CA ASN A 188 5.79 -1.87 6.91
C ASN A 188 5.04 -2.95 7.68
N MET A 189 5.41 -3.11 8.95
CA MET A 189 4.69 -4.01 9.83
C MET A 189 4.66 -3.49 11.27
N GLU A 190 3.49 -3.64 11.87
CA GLU A 190 3.26 -3.43 13.30
C GLU A 190 3.82 -4.60 14.11
N ILE A 191 4.61 -4.25 15.12
CA ILE A 191 5.16 -5.15 16.12
C ILE A 191 4.49 -4.79 17.45
N ASN A 192 3.74 -5.75 17.98
CA ASN A 192 2.99 -5.58 19.21
C ASN A 192 3.52 -6.56 20.26
N LEU A 193 4.06 -6.04 21.36
CA LEU A 193 4.54 -6.79 22.52
C LEU A 193 3.52 -6.76 23.66
#